data_AF-A0A6J7KVR0-F1
#
_entry.id   AF-A0A6J7KVR0-F1
#
_cell.length_a   1.000
_cell.length_b   1.000
_cell.length_c   1.000
_cell.angle_alpha   90.00
_cell.angle_beta   90.00
_cell.angle_gamma   90.00
#
_symmetry.space_group_name_H-M   'P 1'
#
loop_
_entity.id
_entity.type
_entity.pdbx_description
1 polymer ?
#
loop_
_entity_poly.entity_id
_entity_poly.type
_entity_poly.pdbx_seq_one_letter_code
_entity_poly.pdbx_strand_id
1 'polypeptide(L)'
;MIGRDDAIDDIAARLREQLNVTIIGPRRIGKTSVGRAVCEELTPTHFVVRVEVPEGPDSQQLRHRIVNACNAGSVRDELRRAWNTLIPSIKSAAGSEGVQVDLETLRGIDPQTAPWRAILELPLAVAREKRKPLLLFLDELQRAVGYDDATEVLGDLVDLYGPQTPDAGLLIDGSDERAVDELLGQPHHVSKIAPSRALSPRIPIPAWRNVVPQRFTELGLSIEGAMVERLLAAFDGHPFGTAAACEGAALAARRAKADFIGELEVIEGIAYGHRRMEEDDA
;
A
#
# COMPACT_ATOMS: atom_id res chain seq x y z
N MET A 1 11.61 10.73 -0.45
CA MET A 1 11.51 9.79 0.70
C MET A 1 12.93 9.43 1.12
N ILE A 2 13.26 9.13 2.39
CA ILE A 2 14.69 8.94 2.76
C ILE A 2 15.30 7.75 1.98
N GLY A 3 16.21 8.04 1.05
CA GLY A 3 17.01 7.06 0.29
C GLY A 3 16.21 5.99 -0.44
N ARG A 4 15.00 6.33 -0.90
CA ARG A 4 14.11 5.45 -1.70
C ARG A 4 13.71 6.02 -3.05
N ASP A 5 14.25 7.17 -3.42
CA ASP A 5 13.81 7.91 -4.61
C ASP A 5 14.00 7.07 -5.88
N ASP A 6 15.15 6.41 -6.07
CA ASP A 6 15.38 5.51 -7.23
C ASP A 6 14.34 4.37 -7.35
N ALA A 7 13.90 3.82 -6.21
CA ALA A 7 12.92 2.73 -6.20
C ALA A 7 11.52 3.25 -6.52
N ILE A 8 11.18 4.44 -6.03
CA ILE A 8 9.93 5.12 -6.34
C ILE A 8 9.89 5.43 -7.84
N ASP A 9 10.97 6.03 -8.38
CA ASP A 9 11.09 6.40 -9.79
C ASP A 9 10.97 5.19 -10.73
N ASP A 10 11.67 4.07 -10.44
CA ASP A 10 11.61 2.82 -11.21
C ASP A 10 10.19 2.23 -11.20
N ILE A 11 9.54 2.16 -10.03
CA ILE A 11 8.18 1.61 -9.91
C ILE A 11 7.17 2.53 -10.61
N ALA A 12 7.27 3.84 -10.42
CA ALA A 12 6.39 4.81 -11.06
C ALA A 12 6.55 4.81 -12.59
N ALA A 13 7.77 4.68 -13.11
CA ALA A 13 8.03 4.54 -14.54
C ALA A 13 7.33 3.31 -15.14
N ARG A 14 7.46 2.15 -14.49
CA ARG A 14 6.77 0.91 -14.90
C ARG A 14 5.26 1.04 -14.91
N LEU A 15 4.69 1.62 -13.87
CA LEU A 15 3.24 1.80 -13.76
C LEU A 15 2.70 2.80 -14.81
N ARG A 16 3.48 3.81 -15.21
CA ARG A 16 3.11 4.69 -16.35
C ARG A 16 3.02 3.93 -17.67
N GLU A 17 3.86 2.91 -17.82
CA GLU A 17 3.84 1.98 -18.96
C GLU A 17 2.78 0.87 -18.80
N GLN A 18 1.92 0.96 -17.78
CA GLN A 18 0.91 -0.05 -17.43
C GLN A 18 1.50 -1.43 -17.13
N LEU A 19 2.74 -1.44 -16.62
CA LEU A 19 3.37 -2.65 -16.11
C LEU A 19 3.07 -2.75 -14.63
N ASN A 20 2.28 -3.76 -14.26
CA ASN A 20 1.99 -4.09 -12.87
C ASN A 20 3.26 -4.45 -12.09
N VAL A 21 3.26 -4.21 -10.79
CA VAL A 21 4.42 -4.44 -9.92
C VAL A 21 3.98 -5.02 -8.58
N THR A 22 4.68 -6.04 -8.10
CA THR A 22 4.57 -6.52 -6.72
C THR A 22 5.82 -6.13 -5.94
N ILE A 23 5.70 -5.30 -4.90
CA ILE A 23 6.82 -4.96 -4.01
C ILE A 23 6.97 -6.09 -2.98
N ILE A 24 8.13 -6.74 -2.97
CA ILE A 24 8.45 -7.80 -2.01
C ILE A 24 9.63 -7.41 -1.12
N GLY A 25 9.70 -8.04 0.05
CA GLY A 25 10.81 -7.94 0.98
C GLY A 25 10.33 -8.06 2.44
N PRO A 26 11.27 -8.09 3.40
CA PRO A 26 10.94 -8.28 4.81
C PRO A 26 9.95 -7.25 5.37
N ARG A 27 9.36 -7.55 6.53
CA ARG A 27 8.56 -6.58 7.29
C ARG A 27 9.40 -5.33 7.62
N ARG A 28 8.75 -4.19 7.79
CA ARG A 28 9.36 -2.94 8.30
C ARG A 28 10.47 -2.29 7.47
N ILE A 29 10.61 -2.68 6.20
CA ILE A 29 11.55 -2.04 5.26
C ILE A 29 10.96 -0.82 4.54
N GLY A 30 9.68 -0.51 4.78
CA GLY A 30 8.98 0.64 4.21
C GLY A 30 8.24 0.41 2.88
N LYS A 31 7.82 -0.82 2.57
CA LYS A 31 7.07 -1.17 1.33
C LYS A 31 5.82 -0.31 1.14
N THR A 32 4.92 -0.31 2.12
CA THR A 32 3.72 0.53 2.12
C THR A 32 4.06 2.01 1.93
N SER A 33 5.14 2.50 2.55
CA SER A 33 5.54 3.90 2.42
C SER A 33 6.05 4.22 1.02
N VAL A 34 6.78 3.30 0.37
CA VAL A 34 7.17 3.42 -1.05
C VAL A 34 5.94 3.40 -1.95
N GLY A 35 5.02 2.44 -1.75
CA GLY A 35 3.79 2.36 -2.54
C GLY A 35 2.91 3.60 -2.42
N ARG A 36 2.84 4.21 -1.23
CA ARG A 36 2.17 5.50 -1.02
C ARG A 36 2.87 6.64 -1.77
N ALA A 37 4.19 6.72 -1.73
CA ALA A 37 4.93 7.75 -2.46
C ALA A 37 4.75 7.64 -3.98
N VAL A 38 4.76 6.41 -4.52
CA VAL A 38 4.44 6.14 -5.94
C VAL A 38 3.02 6.60 -6.28
N CYS A 39 2.04 6.29 -5.42
CA CYS A 39 0.66 6.76 -5.60
C CYS A 39 0.57 8.30 -5.65
N GLU A 40 1.27 8.98 -4.75
CA GLU A 40 1.32 10.45 -4.70
C GLU A 40 1.92 11.03 -5.98
N GLU A 41 3.02 10.45 -6.48
CA GLU A 41 3.67 10.86 -7.73
C GLU A 41 2.77 10.69 -8.97
N LEU A 42 1.98 9.61 -9.01
CA LEU A 42 1.13 9.30 -10.16
C LEU A 42 -0.26 9.96 -10.09
N THR A 43 -0.69 10.46 -8.94
CA THR A 43 -1.99 11.14 -8.74
C THR A 43 -2.30 12.25 -9.75
N PRO A 44 -1.35 13.10 -10.18
CA PRO A 44 -1.64 14.13 -11.19
C PRO A 44 -2.14 13.55 -12.52
N THR A 45 -1.61 12.40 -12.93
CA THR A 45 -1.85 11.80 -14.26
C THR A 45 -2.79 10.60 -14.22
N HIS A 46 -2.91 9.90 -13.09
CA HIS A 46 -3.70 8.68 -12.91
C HIS A 46 -4.91 8.92 -12.01
N PHE A 47 -5.92 8.06 -12.15
CA PHE A 47 -6.90 7.86 -11.09
C PHE A 47 -6.35 6.80 -10.14
N VAL A 48 -6.01 7.21 -8.92
CA VAL A 48 -5.36 6.33 -7.93
C VAL A 48 -6.39 5.83 -6.94
N VAL A 49 -6.49 4.50 -6.80
CA VAL A 49 -7.28 3.81 -5.79
C VAL A 49 -6.32 3.03 -4.91
N ARG A 50 -6.25 3.40 -3.63
CA ARG A 50 -5.40 2.72 -2.64
C ARG A 50 -6.26 2.03 -1.61
N VAL A 51 -6.01 0.74 -1.39
CA VAL A 51 -6.76 -0.10 -0.46
C VAL A 51 -5.80 -0.96 0.33
N GLU A 52 -5.87 -0.85 1.66
CA GLU A 52 -5.26 -1.84 2.55
C GLU A 52 -6.19 -3.04 2.66
N VAL A 53 -5.66 -4.24 2.42
CA VAL A 53 -6.41 -5.48 2.52
C VAL A 53 -6.59 -5.83 4.00
N PRO A 54 -7.85 -5.97 4.48
CA PRO A 54 -8.12 -6.27 5.88
C PRO A 54 -7.68 -7.68 6.26
N GLU A 55 -7.28 -7.85 7.51
CA GLU A 55 -7.13 -9.18 8.11
C GLU A 55 -8.50 -9.76 8.47
N GLY A 56 -8.62 -11.09 8.39
CA GLY A 56 -9.82 -11.82 8.76
C GLY A 56 -10.15 -12.91 7.74
N PRO A 57 -11.18 -13.74 8.02
CA PRO A 57 -11.60 -14.81 7.13
C PRO A 57 -12.55 -14.35 6.01
N ASP A 58 -13.11 -13.15 6.13
CA ASP A 58 -14.14 -12.66 5.21
C ASP A 58 -13.69 -11.43 4.41
N SER A 59 -13.91 -11.51 3.11
CA SER A 59 -13.53 -10.55 2.10
C SER A 59 -14.52 -9.37 1.98
N GLN A 60 -15.67 -9.41 2.65
CA GLN A 60 -16.66 -8.32 2.65
C GLN A 60 -16.07 -6.95 3.00
N GLN A 61 -15.17 -6.89 3.98
CA GLN A 61 -14.52 -5.64 4.36
C GLN A 61 -13.66 -5.08 3.22
N LEU A 62 -13.01 -5.94 2.43
CA LEU A 62 -12.23 -5.51 1.27
C LEU A 62 -13.13 -4.88 0.21
N ARG A 63 -14.31 -5.44 -0.06
CA ARG A 63 -15.29 -4.87 -1.00
C ARG A 63 -15.68 -3.44 -0.61
N HIS A 64 -16.03 -3.26 0.66
CA HIS A 64 -16.35 -1.94 1.21
C HIS A 64 -15.19 -0.95 1.07
N ARG A 65 -13.96 -1.38 1.36
CA ARG A 65 -12.78 -0.52 1.23
C ARG A 65 -12.53 -0.08 -0.22
N ILE A 66 -12.70 -0.97 -1.20
CA ILE A 66 -12.57 -0.63 -2.63
C ILE A 66 -13.62 0.41 -3.05
N VAL A 67 -14.90 0.17 -2.71
CA VAL A 67 -15.99 1.11 -3.05
C VAL A 67 -15.76 2.46 -2.38
N ASN A 68 -15.38 2.48 -1.10
CA ASN A 68 -15.10 3.71 -0.36
C ASN A 68 -13.91 4.47 -0.93
N ALA A 69 -12.83 3.77 -1.30
CA ALA A 69 -11.65 4.39 -1.91
C ALA A 69 -11.99 5.05 -3.26
N CYS A 70 -12.87 4.44 -4.06
CA CYS A 70 -13.36 5.06 -5.29
C CYS A 70 -14.21 6.32 -5.03
N ASN A 71 -14.97 6.34 -3.93
CA ASN A 71 -15.86 7.45 -3.56
C ASN A 71 -15.11 8.66 -2.96
N ALA A 72 -14.01 8.41 -2.22
CA ALA A 72 -13.22 9.46 -1.57
C ALA A 72 -12.59 10.47 -2.55
N GLY A 73 -12.43 10.09 -3.83
CA GLY A 73 -11.92 10.92 -4.92
C GLY A 73 -12.88 12.00 -5.46
N SER A 74 -13.96 12.32 -4.73
CA SER A 74 -14.91 13.44 -4.97
C SER A 74 -15.75 13.36 -6.24
N VAL A 75 -16.29 12.19 -6.60
CA VAL A 75 -17.11 12.08 -7.80
C VAL A 75 -18.21 11.03 -7.67
N ARG A 76 -19.27 11.36 -6.93
CA ARG A 76 -20.44 10.49 -6.75
C ARG A 76 -21.15 10.18 -8.07
N ASP A 77 -21.19 11.14 -8.99
CA ASP A 77 -21.93 10.99 -10.26
C ASP A 77 -21.22 10.05 -11.24
N GLU A 78 -19.89 10.09 -11.33
CA GLU A 78 -19.11 9.17 -12.16
C GLU A 78 -19.10 7.78 -11.55
N LEU A 79 -19.01 7.66 -10.22
CA LEU A 79 -19.18 6.39 -9.53
C LEU A 79 -20.55 5.77 -9.84
N ARG A 80 -21.62 6.58 -9.79
CA ARG A 80 -22.97 6.17 -10.14
C ARG A 80 -23.08 5.73 -11.59
N ARG A 81 -22.50 6.50 -12.53
CA ARG A 81 -22.48 6.16 -13.96
C ARG A 81 -21.75 4.86 -14.23
N ALA A 82 -20.52 4.74 -13.72
CA ALA A 82 -19.72 3.53 -13.78
C ALA A 82 -20.49 2.31 -13.28
N TRP A 83 -21.08 2.42 -12.09
CA TRP A 83 -21.85 1.35 -11.47
C TRP A 83 -23.08 0.95 -12.30
N ASN A 84 -23.84 1.93 -12.80
CA ASN A 84 -25.01 1.70 -13.64
C ASN A 84 -24.67 1.02 -14.99
N THR A 85 -23.44 1.17 -15.48
CA THR A 85 -22.96 0.47 -16.70
C THR A 85 -22.52 -0.96 -16.42
N LEU A 86 -21.94 -1.22 -15.25
CA LEU A 86 -21.41 -2.54 -14.89
C LEU A 86 -22.53 -3.54 -14.54
N ILE A 87 -23.53 -3.13 -13.74
CA ILE A 87 -24.57 -4.05 -13.24
C ILE A 87 -25.34 -4.77 -14.36
N PRO A 88 -25.84 -4.08 -15.41
CA PRO A 88 -26.61 -4.75 -16.46
C PRO A 88 -25.76 -5.75 -17.25
N SER A 89 -24.48 -5.41 -17.46
CA SER A 89 -23.53 -6.26 -18.20
C SER A 89 -23.27 -7.57 -17.46
N ILE A 90 -23.09 -7.51 -16.14
CA ILE A 90 -22.88 -8.68 -15.27
C ILE A 90 -24.15 -9.53 -15.17
N LYS A 91 -25.32 -8.90 -15.04
CA LYS A 91 -26.62 -9.62 -15.05
C LYS A 91 -26.91 -10.32 -16.38
N SER A 92 -26.49 -9.73 -17.50
CA SER A 92 -26.67 -10.35 -18.82
C SER A 92 -25.75 -11.56 -19.04
N ALA A 93 -24.56 -11.55 -18.42
CA ALA A 93 -23.60 -12.65 -18.47
C ALA A 93 -23.94 -13.79 -17.48
N ALA A 94 -24.60 -13.49 -16.38
CA ALA A 94 -24.94 -14.45 -15.31
C ALA A 94 -26.17 -15.34 -15.61
N GLY A 95 -26.81 -15.20 -16.77
CA GLY A 95 -28.02 -15.95 -17.11
C GLY A 95 -29.27 -15.31 -16.52
N SER A 96 -30.29 -15.20 -17.36
CA SER A 96 -31.52 -14.47 -17.13
C SER A 96 -32.38 -14.98 -15.96
N GLU A 97 -32.41 -14.26 -14.84
CA GLU A 97 -33.63 -14.10 -14.03
C GLU A 97 -33.81 -12.63 -13.64
N GLY A 98 -34.97 -12.09 -14.00
CA GLY A 98 -35.25 -10.66 -14.07
C GLY A 98 -35.25 -9.97 -12.71
N VAL A 99 -34.38 -8.97 -12.57
CA VAL A 99 -34.50 -7.94 -11.53
C VAL A 99 -34.37 -6.59 -12.22
N GLN A 100 -35.51 -5.93 -12.45
CA GLN A 100 -35.57 -4.52 -12.84
C GLN A 100 -34.91 -3.69 -11.74
N VAL A 101 -33.88 -2.92 -12.09
CA VAL A 101 -33.22 -2.00 -11.16
C VAL A 101 -33.71 -0.61 -11.46
N ASP A 102 -34.42 -0.03 -10.50
CA ASP A 102 -34.84 1.36 -10.50
C ASP A 102 -33.62 2.27 -10.25
N LEU A 103 -33.55 3.36 -11.01
CA LEU A 103 -32.37 4.23 -11.10
C LEU A 103 -32.20 5.14 -9.87
N GLU A 104 -33.11 5.12 -8.90
CA GLU A 104 -33.00 5.88 -7.63
C GLU A 104 -32.07 5.22 -6.58
N THR A 105 -31.61 3.99 -6.84
CA THR A 105 -30.83 3.19 -5.89
C THR A 105 -29.31 3.26 -6.12
N LEU A 106 -28.67 4.35 -5.69
CA LEU A 106 -27.34 4.21 -5.05
C LEU A 106 -27.45 3.58 -3.64
N ARG A 107 -28.69 3.32 -3.17
CA ARG A 107 -29.03 2.67 -1.89
C ARG A 107 -29.27 1.15 -1.99
N GLY A 108 -29.17 0.54 -3.18
CA GLY A 108 -29.74 -0.79 -3.43
C GLY A 108 -28.74 -1.91 -3.69
N ILE A 109 -27.44 -1.62 -3.68
CA ILE A 109 -26.42 -2.67 -3.82
C ILE A 109 -25.54 -2.61 -2.59
N ASP A 110 -25.69 -3.64 -1.78
CA ASP A 110 -24.79 -3.91 -0.68
C ASP A 110 -23.46 -4.41 -1.26
N PRO A 111 -22.35 -3.70 -1.04
CA PRO A 111 -21.02 -4.20 -1.43
C PRO A 111 -20.76 -5.61 -0.89
N GLN A 112 -21.41 -6.02 0.21
CA GLN A 112 -21.29 -7.39 0.74
C GLN A 112 -21.81 -8.44 -0.24
N THR A 113 -22.86 -8.14 -1.01
CA THR A 113 -23.52 -9.11 -1.89
C THR A 113 -23.15 -8.97 -3.36
N ALA A 114 -22.41 -7.93 -3.74
CA ALA A 114 -22.02 -7.68 -5.13
C ALA A 114 -20.90 -8.63 -5.60
N PRO A 115 -20.96 -9.24 -6.78
CA PRO A 115 -19.90 -10.13 -7.28
C PRO A 115 -18.50 -9.49 -7.25
N TRP A 116 -17.46 -10.27 -6.97
CA TRP A 116 -16.07 -9.77 -6.88
C TRP A 116 -15.62 -9.04 -8.14
N ARG A 117 -15.87 -9.65 -9.30
CA ARG A 117 -15.64 -9.01 -10.59
C ARG A 117 -16.25 -7.61 -10.71
N ALA A 118 -17.48 -7.40 -10.22
CA ALA A 118 -18.12 -6.08 -10.25
C ALA A 118 -17.37 -5.06 -9.39
N ILE A 119 -16.94 -5.48 -8.20
CA ILE A 119 -16.19 -4.66 -7.25
C ILE A 119 -14.81 -4.30 -7.82
N LEU A 120 -14.13 -5.25 -8.45
CA LEU A 120 -12.80 -5.05 -9.04
C LEU A 120 -12.84 -4.26 -10.36
N GLU A 121 -13.95 -4.33 -11.11
CA GLU A 121 -14.19 -3.52 -12.32
C GLU A 121 -14.53 -2.06 -12.01
N LEU A 122 -15.01 -1.76 -10.80
CA LEU A 122 -15.44 -0.42 -10.42
C LEU A 122 -14.34 0.65 -10.52
N PRO A 123 -13.12 0.44 -9.98
CA PRO A 123 -12.01 1.38 -10.19
C PRO A 123 -11.75 1.69 -11.66
N LEU A 124 -11.76 0.68 -12.53
CA LEU A 124 -11.54 0.83 -13.98
C LEU A 124 -12.63 1.67 -14.63
N ALA A 125 -13.89 1.40 -14.30
CA ALA A 125 -15.01 2.14 -14.84
C ALA A 125 -14.98 3.62 -14.40
N VAL A 126 -14.62 3.90 -13.14
CA VAL A 126 -14.43 5.29 -12.65
C VAL A 126 -13.25 5.97 -13.34
N ALA A 127 -12.15 5.26 -13.55
CA ALA A 127 -10.97 5.77 -14.27
C ALA A 127 -11.34 6.21 -15.70
N ARG A 128 -12.13 5.39 -16.41
CA ARG A 128 -12.65 5.68 -17.76
C ARG A 128 -13.53 6.92 -17.79
N GLU A 129 -14.46 7.05 -16.85
CA GLU A 129 -15.29 8.27 -16.72
C GLU A 129 -14.43 9.52 -16.48
N LYS A 130 -13.35 9.37 -15.69
CA LYS A 130 -12.37 10.44 -15.44
C LYS A 130 -11.39 10.67 -16.60
N ARG A 131 -11.38 9.79 -17.62
CA ARG A 131 -10.42 9.79 -18.73
C ARG A 131 -8.97 9.80 -18.24
N LYS A 132 -8.70 9.04 -17.18
CA LYS A 132 -7.34 8.84 -16.64
C LYS A 132 -7.04 7.34 -16.59
N PRO A 133 -5.78 6.94 -16.82
CA PRO A 133 -5.36 5.58 -16.50
C PRO A 133 -5.55 5.30 -15.00
N LEU A 134 -5.92 4.06 -14.68
CA LEU A 134 -6.07 3.60 -13.30
C LEU A 134 -4.70 3.20 -12.72
N LEU A 135 -4.47 3.55 -11.46
CA LEU A 135 -3.54 2.85 -10.59
C LEU A 135 -4.33 2.25 -9.41
N LEU A 136 -4.38 0.93 -9.32
CA LEU A 136 -4.90 0.23 -8.15
C LEU A 136 -3.73 -0.23 -7.28
N PHE A 137 -3.64 0.27 -6.05
CA PHE A 137 -2.67 -0.19 -5.06
C PHE A 137 -3.37 -1.02 -3.98
N LEU A 138 -3.03 -2.32 -3.91
CA LEU A 138 -3.46 -3.26 -2.87
C LEU A 138 -2.31 -3.50 -1.88
N ASP A 139 -2.43 -2.90 -0.70
CA ASP A 139 -1.47 -2.98 0.41
C ASP A 139 -1.79 -4.23 1.26
N GLU A 140 -0.79 -5.06 1.52
CA GLU A 140 -0.86 -6.35 2.21
C GLU A 140 -1.80 -7.39 1.53
N LEU A 141 -1.75 -7.50 0.19
CA LEU A 141 -2.65 -8.37 -0.59
C LEU A 141 -2.62 -9.84 -0.15
N GLN A 142 -1.48 -10.33 0.33
CA GLN A 142 -1.34 -11.70 0.79
C GLN A 142 -2.30 -12.07 1.94
N ARG A 143 -2.86 -11.07 2.66
CA ARG A 143 -3.93 -11.31 3.64
C ARG A 143 -5.19 -11.92 3.02
N ALA A 144 -5.45 -11.65 1.73
CA ALA A 144 -6.60 -12.20 1.02
C ALA A 144 -6.50 -13.71 0.78
N VAL A 145 -5.30 -14.32 0.91
CA VAL A 145 -5.12 -15.77 0.86
C VAL A 145 -5.89 -16.46 2.00
N GLY A 146 -6.03 -15.79 3.14
CA GLY A 146 -6.78 -16.31 4.29
C GLY A 146 -8.30 -16.17 4.20
N TYR A 147 -8.84 -15.62 3.10
CA TYR A 147 -10.28 -15.46 2.94
C TYR A 147 -10.95 -16.78 2.52
N ASP A 148 -12.19 -16.99 2.99
CA ASP A 148 -13.01 -18.15 2.63
C ASP A 148 -13.25 -18.23 1.11
N ASP A 149 -13.27 -17.08 0.43
CA ASP A 149 -13.45 -16.92 -1.01
C ASP A 149 -12.17 -16.48 -1.76
N ALA A 150 -10.99 -16.71 -1.19
CA ALA A 150 -9.70 -16.28 -1.74
C ALA A 150 -9.49 -16.64 -3.23
N THR A 151 -9.93 -17.84 -3.64
CA THR A 151 -9.81 -18.30 -5.03
C THR A 151 -10.63 -17.44 -5.99
N GLU A 152 -11.83 -17.02 -5.59
CA GLU A 152 -12.68 -16.14 -6.40
C GLU A 152 -12.06 -14.73 -6.46
N VAL A 153 -11.71 -14.15 -5.31
CA VAL A 153 -11.17 -12.78 -5.20
C VAL A 153 -9.90 -12.62 -6.04
N LEU A 154 -8.94 -13.53 -5.84
CA LEU A 154 -7.63 -13.46 -6.47
C LEU A 154 -7.69 -13.90 -7.93
N GLY A 155 -8.57 -14.86 -8.27
CA GLY A 155 -8.83 -15.26 -9.65
C GLY A 155 -9.40 -14.11 -10.48
N ASP A 156 -10.46 -13.46 -9.98
CA ASP A 156 -11.06 -12.29 -10.65
C ASP A 156 -10.06 -11.12 -10.76
N LEU A 157 -9.21 -10.91 -9.75
CA LEU A 157 -8.14 -9.91 -9.81
C LEU A 157 -7.16 -10.20 -10.95
N VAL A 158 -6.69 -11.46 -11.05
CA VAL A 158 -5.75 -11.89 -12.10
C VAL A 158 -6.36 -11.77 -13.48
N ASP A 159 -7.60 -12.23 -13.64
CA ASP A 159 -8.31 -12.18 -14.92
C ASP A 159 -8.56 -10.74 -15.37
N LEU A 160 -8.87 -9.84 -14.44
CA LEU A 160 -9.24 -8.46 -14.76
C LEU A 160 -8.05 -7.50 -14.89
N TYR A 161 -6.98 -7.69 -14.13
CA TYR A 161 -5.80 -6.81 -14.15
C TYR A 161 -4.60 -7.43 -14.87
N GLY A 162 -4.83 -8.51 -15.62
CA GLY A 162 -3.82 -9.11 -16.48
C GLY A 162 -3.37 -8.21 -17.65
N PRO A 163 -2.41 -8.68 -18.47
CA PRO A 163 -1.78 -7.89 -19.54
C PRO A 163 -2.73 -7.34 -20.62
N GLN A 164 -3.98 -7.81 -20.64
CA GLN A 164 -4.99 -7.46 -21.63
C GLN A 164 -5.86 -6.26 -21.23
N THR A 165 -5.61 -5.66 -20.06
CA THR A 165 -6.36 -4.50 -19.57
C THR A 165 -5.56 -3.23 -19.82
N PRO A 166 -5.68 -2.61 -21.02
CA PRO A 166 -5.03 -1.34 -21.29
C PRO A 166 -5.56 -0.28 -20.32
N ASP A 167 -4.70 0.67 -19.95
CA ASP A 167 -5.01 1.81 -19.07
C ASP A 167 -5.19 1.48 -17.58
N ALA A 168 -4.62 0.36 -17.10
CA ALA A 168 -4.59 0.03 -15.69
C ALA A 168 -3.22 -0.51 -15.24
N GLY A 169 -2.69 0.08 -14.16
CA GLY A 169 -1.56 -0.43 -13.42
C GLY A 169 -1.99 -0.98 -12.07
N LEU A 170 -1.53 -2.19 -11.74
CA LEU A 170 -1.69 -2.82 -10.44
C LEU A 170 -0.39 -2.75 -9.68
N LEU A 171 -0.42 -2.10 -8.52
CA LEU A 171 0.64 -2.14 -7.52
C LEU A 171 0.18 -3.03 -6.37
N ILE A 172 1.02 -3.97 -5.97
CA ILE A 172 0.80 -4.84 -4.83
C ILE A 172 1.98 -4.68 -3.89
N ASP A 173 1.75 -4.76 -2.59
CA ASP A 173 2.81 -5.16 -1.67
C ASP A 173 2.37 -6.34 -0.78
N GLY A 174 3.37 -7.00 -0.20
CA GLY A 174 3.13 -8.02 0.81
C GLY A 174 4.33 -8.29 1.69
N SER A 175 4.05 -8.50 2.97
CA SER A 175 5.06 -8.57 4.03
C SER A 175 5.27 -9.95 4.65
N ASP A 176 4.33 -10.87 4.47
CA ASP A 176 4.46 -12.27 4.90
C ASP A 176 5.02 -13.12 3.76
N GLU A 177 6.25 -13.59 3.89
CA GLU A 177 6.93 -14.36 2.85
C GLU A 177 6.17 -15.63 2.45
N ARG A 178 5.54 -16.33 3.41
CA ARG A 178 4.82 -17.59 3.12
C ARG A 178 3.51 -17.32 2.41
N ALA A 179 2.74 -16.34 2.87
CA ALA A 179 1.50 -15.96 2.22
C ALA A 179 1.76 -15.31 0.86
N VAL A 180 2.88 -14.60 0.70
CA VAL A 180 3.34 -14.09 -0.60
C VAL A 180 3.69 -15.24 -1.53
N ASP A 181 4.39 -16.28 -1.07
CA ASP A 181 4.69 -17.45 -1.90
C ASP A 181 3.40 -18.15 -2.38
N GLU A 182 2.39 -18.28 -1.51
CA GLU A 182 1.08 -18.83 -1.85
C GLU A 182 0.30 -17.94 -2.84
N LEU A 183 0.29 -16.62 -2.60
CA LEU A 183 -0.31 -15.62 -3.49
C LEU A 183 0.32 -15.66 -4.90
N LEU A 184 1.64 -15.80 -4.96
CA LEU A 184 2.41 -15.82 -6.21
C LEU A 184 2.34 -17.19 -6.91
N GLY A 185 2.12 -18.27 -6.15
CA GLY A 185 2.10 -19.66 -6.61
C GLY A 185 0.72 -20.17 -7.05
N GLN A 186 0.58 -21.49 -7.14
CA GLN A 186 -0.73 -22.14 -7.34
C GLN A 186 -1.55 -22.06 -6.04
N PRO A 187 -2.86 -21.81 -6.10
CA PRO A 187 -3.69 -21.69 -7.30
C PRO A 187 -3.84 -20.25 -7.84
N HIS A 188 -3.28 -19.23 -7.18
CA HIS A 188 -3.66 -17.84 -7.40
C HIS A 188 -2.89 -17.12 -8.52
N HIS A 189 -1.63 -17.49 -8.80
CA HIS A 189 -0.83 -17.00 -9.92
C HIS A 189 -0.67 -15.48 -10.05
N VAL A 190 -0.71 -14.72 -8.96
CA VAL A 190 -0.58 -13.25 -9.03
C VAL A 190 0.75 -12.82 -9.66
N SER A 191 1.79 -13.65 -9.51
CA SER A 191 3.10 -13.45 -10.17
C SER A 191 3.04 -13.36 -11.69
N LYS A 192 2.02 -13.95 -12.33
CA LYS A 192 1.85 -13.89 -13.79
C LYS A 192 1.43 -12.51 -14.28
N ILE A 193 0.74 -11.74 -13.43
CA ILE A 193 0.24 -10.43 -13.80
C ILE A 193 1.09 -9.31 -13.22
N ALA A 194 1.74 -9.50 -12.08
CA ALA A 194 2.49 -8.47 -11.38
C ALA A 194 3.87 -9.00 -10.94
N PRO A 195 4.91 -8.85 -11.79
CA PRO A 195 6.26 -9.27 -11.48
C PRO A 195 6.80 -8.67 -10.18
N SER A 196 7.52 -9.48 -9.42
CA SER A 196 8.06 -9.06 -8.12
C SER A 196 9.28 -8.14 -8.27
N ARG A 197 9.32 -7.10 -7.43
CA ARG A 197 10.42 -6.17 -7.27
C ARG A 197 10.85 -6.15 -5.82
N ALA A 198 12.04 -6.66 -5.54
CA ALA A 198 12.60 -6.65 -4.20
C ALA A 198 12.99 -5.22 -3.78
N LEU A 199 12.47 -4.77 -2.65
CA LEU A 199 12.88 -3.53 -2.02
C LEU A 199 14.07 -3.83 -1.09
N SER A 200 15.16 -3.06 -1.22
CA SER A 200 16.33 -3.23 -0.33
C SER A 200 15.89 -3.15 1.14
N PRO A 201 16.32 -4.06 2.03
CA PRO A 201 15.94 -3.99 3.44
C PRO A 201 16.57 -2.82 4.18
N ARG A 202 17.56 -2.16 3.58
CA ARG A 202 18.34 -1.08 4.19
C ARG A 202 18.29 0.17 3.32
N ILE A 203 18.22 1.32 3.98
CA ILE A 203 18.42 2.63 3.37
C ILE A 203 19.90 2.99 3.57
N PRO A 204 20.63 3.43 2.51
CA PRO A 204 22.03 3.82 2.63
C PRO A 204 22.24 4.86 3.73
N ILE A 205 23.20 4.61 4.62
CA ILE A 205 23.58 5.53 5.71
C ILE A 205 23.73 6.99 5.26
N PRO A 206 24.38 7.30 4.10
CA PRO A 206 24.49 8.67 3.62
C PRO A 206 23.14 9.38 3.43
N ALA A 207 22.07 8.66 3.08
CA ALA A 207 20.74 9.26 2.91
C ALA A 207 20.14 9.74 4.23
N TRP A 208 20.52 9.13 5.35
CA TRP A 208 20.04 9.50 6.68
C TRP A 208 20.76 10.70 7.28
N ARG A 209 22.06 10.85 6.99
CA ARG A 209 22.95 11.82 7.67
C ARG A 209 22.43 13.24 7.68
N ASN A 210 21.77 13.66 6.60
CA ASN A 210 21.20 15.00 6.50
C ASN A 210 19.79 15.09 7.08
N VAL A 211 19.01 14.01 6.97
CA VAL A 211 17.60 14.01 7.36
C VAL A 211 17.43 13.91 8.86
N VAL A 212 18.23 13.08 9.55
CA VAL A 212 18.10 12.88 11.00
C VAL A 212 18.28 14.19 11.79
N PRO A 213 19.36 14.97 11.60
CA PRO A 213 19.50 16.27 12.28
C PRO A 213 18.37 17.25 11.96
N GLN A 214 17.92 17.27 10.71
CA GLN A 214 16.80 18.11 10.29
C GLN A 214 15.52 17.75 11.04
N ARG A 215 15.20 16.46 11.17
CA ARG A 215 14.02 16.00 11.92
C ARG A 215 14.09 16.34 13.40
N PHE A 216 15.26 16.24 14.03
CA PHE A 216 15.41 16.71 15.40
C PHE A 216 15.22 18.23 15.51
N THR A 217 15.77 18.99 14.56
CA THR A 217 15.63 20.45 14.51
C THR A 217 14.17 20.88 14.37
N GLU A 218 13.38 20.18 13.54
CA GLU A 218 11.92 20.39 13.39
C GLU A 218 11.16 20.16 14.71
N LEU A 219 11.71 19.35 15.63
CA LEU A 219 11.16 19.10 16.96
C LEU A 219 11.72 20.06 18.03
N GLY A 220 12.54 21.04 17.64
CA GLY A 220 13.22 21.97 18.56
C GLY A 220 14.39 21.34 19.31
N LEU A 221 14.98 20.27 18.78
CA LEU A 221 16.10 19.54 19.37
C LEU A 221 17.35 19.70 18.50
N SER A 222 18.52 19.81 19.13
CA SER A 222 19.82 19.76 18.44
C SER A 222 20.51 18.41 18.64
N ILE A 223 21.32 17.97 17.68
CA ILE A 223 22.11 16.73 17.79
C ILE A 223 23.46 16.92 17.10
N GLU A 224 24.53 16.44 17.73
CA GLU A 224 25.87 16.45 17.15
C GLU A 224 26.07 15.31 16.14
N GLY A 225 26.91 15.54 15.13
CA GLY A 225 27.20 14.53 14.10
C GLY A 225 27.67 13.19 14.65
N ALA A 226 28.47 13.18 15.74
CA ALA A 226 28.91 11.94 16.38
C ALA A 226 27.73 11.13 16.97
N MET A 227 26.71 11.80 17.51
CA MET A 227 25.51 11.16 18.04
C MET A 227 24.62 10.64 16.92
N VAL A 228 24.55 11.36 15.79
CA VAL A 228 23.88 10.89 14.57
C VAL A 228 24.52 9.58 14.10
N GLU A 229 25.84 9.54 13.94
CA GLU A 229 26.53 8.32 13.47
C GLU A 229 26.30 7.14 14.43
N ARG A 230 26.24 7.36 15.74
CA ARG A 230 25.91 6.29 16.71
C ARG A 230 24.49 5.73 16.51
N LEU A 231 23.49 6.60 16.33
CA LEU A 231 22.11 6.16 16.05
C LEU A 231 22.02 5.38 14.74
N LEU A 232 22.70 5.84 13.69
CA LEU A 232 22.68 5.21 12.38
C LEU A 232 23.39 3.85 12.37
N ALA A 233 24.53 3.75 13.07
CA ALA A 233 25.31 2.52 13.17
C ALA A 233 24.56 1.39 13.91
N ALA A 234 23.70 1.73 14.88
CA ALA A 234 23.00 0.74 15.71
C ALA A 234 22.08 -0.20 14.92
N PHE A 235 21.50 0.27 13.82
CA PHE A 235 20.56 -0.50 12.99
C PHE A 235 21.02 -0.64 11.54
N ASP A 236 22.21 -0.13 11.22
CA ASP A 236 22.89 -0.24 9.93
C ASP A 236 21.95 0.01 8.73
N GLY A 237 21.19 1.11 8.86
CA GLY A 237 20.28 1.62 7.84
C GLY A 237 18.90 0.92 7.78
N HIS A 238 18.58 0.03 8.72
CA HIS A 238 17.26 -0.59 8.79
C HIS A 238 16.17 0.46 9.11
N PRO A 239 15.17 0.69 8.22
CA PRO A 239 14.30 1.86 8.31
C PRO A 239 13.55 2.00 9.63
N PHE A 240 12.89 0.91 10.09
CA PHE A 240 12.09 0.95 11.31
C PHE A 240 12.95 1.07 12.56
N GLY A 241 13.94 0.19 12.76
CA GLY A 241 14.91 0.30 13.85
C GLY A 241 15.58 1.67 13.96
N THR A 242 16.09 2.24 12.86
CA THR A 242 16.68 3.59 12.86
C THR A 242 15.67 4.67 13.24
N ALA A 243 14.46 4.63 12.68
CA ALA A 243 13.42 5.60 13.00
C ALA A 243 12.95 5.49 14.46
N ALA A 244 12.74 4.27 14.96
CA ALA A 244 12.39 4.00 16.34
C ALA A 244 13.48 4.48 17.29
N ALA A 245 14.76 4.27 16.97
CA ALA A 245 15.85 4.78 17.79
C ALA A 245 15.88 6.31 17.88
N CYS A 246 15.64 6.99 16.76
CA CYS A 246 15.52 8.44 16.73
C CYS A 246 14.32 8.94 17.54
N GLU A 247 13.17 8.26 17.43
CA GLU A 247 11.96 8.55 18.23
C GLU A 247 12.25 8.39 19.72
N GLY A 248 12.85 7.28 20.13
CA GLY A 248 13.21 7.00 21.52
C GLY A 248 14.16 8.06 22.09
N ALA A 249 15.14 8.51 21.31
CA ALA A 249 16.04 9.59 21.72
C ALA A 249 15.30 10.93 21.89
N ALA A 250 14.39 11.27 20.98
CA ALA A 250 13.56 12.47 21.12
C ALA A 250 12.64 12.41 22.35
N LEU A 251 12.05 11.25 22.63
CA LEU A 251 11.22 11.03 23.82
C LEU A 251 12.04 11.15 25.12
N ALA A 252 13.26 10.61 25.13
CA ALA A 252 14.21 10.74 26.24
C ALA A 252 14.52 12.21 26.53
N ALA A 253 14.90 12.98 25.51
CA ALA A 253 15.20 14.40 25.64
C ALA A 253 14.00 15.19 26.18
N ARG A 254 12.79 14.94 25.65
CA ARG A 254 11.56 15.58 26.11
C ARG A 254 11.24 15.28 27.57
N ARG A 255 11.41 14.02 28.00
CA ARG A 255 11.23 13.61 29.40
C ARG A 255 12.23 14.30 30.32
N ALA A 256 13.48 14.46 29.86
CA ALA A 256 14.53 15.20 30.56
C ALA A 256 14.37 16.72 30.49
N LYS A 257 13.44 17.23 29.66
CA LYS A 257 13.31 18.65 29.31
C LYS A 257 14.59 19.25 28.71
N ALA A 258 15.35 18.44 27.98
CA ALA A 258 16.52 18.85 27.23
C ALA A 258 16.13 19.41 25.85
N ASP A 259 16.93 20.34 25.36
CA ASP A 259 16.88 20.91 24.00
C ASP A 259 17.96 20.31 23.06
N PHE A 260 18.70 19.32 23.55
CA PHE A 260 19.73 18.60 22.81
C PHE A 260 19.64 17.08 23.02
N ILE A 261 20.08 16.33 22.02
CA ILE A 261 20.25 14.87 22.05
C ILE A 261 21.70 14.57 22.41
N GLY A 262 21.95 14.24 23.67
CA GLY A 262 23.25 13.84 24.17
C GLY A 262 23.45 12.32 24.14
N GLU A 263 24.53 11.87 24.78
CA GLU A 263 24.88 10.46 24.85
C GLU A 263 23.80 9.61 25.54
N LEU A 264 23.20 10.14 26.62
CA LEU A 264 22.17 9.41 27.37
C LEU A 264 20.92 9.18 26.52
N GLU A 265 20.45 10.22 25.81
CA GLU A 265 19.30 10.15 24.93
C GLU A 265 19.53 9.17 23.77
N VAL A 266 20.75 9.14 23.20
CA VAL A 266 21.13 8.17 22.17
C VAL A 266 21.08 6.74 22.69
N ILE A 267 21.63 6.47 23.89
CA ILE A 267 21.61 5.13 24.50
C ILE A 267 20.17 4.66 24.73
N GLU A 268 19.33 5.54 25.30
CA GLU A 268 17.92 5.24 25.53
C GLU A 268 17.16 5.03 24.22
N GLY A 269 17.46 5.84 23.20
CA GLY A 269 16.92 5.71 21.85
C GLY A 269 17.25 4.37 21.22
N ILE A 270 18.53 3.97 21.20
CA ILE A 270 18.97 2.67 20.66
C ILE A 270 18.27 1.52 21.40
N ALA A 271 18.23 1.57 22.73
CA ALA A 271 17.54 0.56 23.53
C ALA A 271 16.04 0.48 23.21
N TYR A 272 15.39 1.62 22.97
CA TYR A 272 14.00 1.67 22.51
C TYR A 272 13.83 1.06 21.11
N GLY A 273 14.74 1.37 20.17
CA GLY A 273 14.74 0.77 18.84
C GLY A 273 14.85 -0.76 18.87
N HIS A 274 15.72 -1.31 19.71
CA HIS A 274 15.85 -2.78 19.85
C HIS A 274 14.56 -3.41 20.40
N ARG A 275 13.97 -2.84 21.46
CA ARG A 275 12.69 -3.34 22.01
C ARG A 275 11.58 -3.33 20.97
N ARG A 276 11.50 -2.27 20.16
CA ARG A 276 10.50 -2.16 19.09
C ARG A 276 10.68 -3.20 17.99
N MET A 277 11.93 -3.53 17.63
CA MET A 277 12.24 -4.59 16.68
C MET A 277 11.86 -5.96 17.24
N GLU A 278 12.22 -6.24 18.50
CA GLU A 278 11.87 -7.50 19.19
C GLU A 278 10.35 -7.69 19.31
N GLU A 279 9.60 -6.63 19.62
CA GLU A 279 8.13 -6.65 19.67
C GLU A 279 7.47 -6.87 18.30
N ASP A 280 8.14 -6.51 17.20
CA ASP A 280 7.59 -6.72 15.85
C ASP A 280 7.93 -8.09 15.26
N ASP A 281 9.03 -8.68 15.70
CA ASP A 281 9.44 -10.04 15.34
C ASP A 281 8.69 -11.13 16.15
N ALA A 282 7.97 -10.75 17.21
CA ALA A 282 7.22 -11.62 18.12
C ALA A 282 5.75 -11.82 17.69
#